data_AF-A0A2H6N1M9-F1
#
_entry.id   AF-A0A2H6N1M9-F1
#
_cell.length_a   1.000
_cell.length_b   1.000
_cell.length_c   1.000
_cell.angle_alpha   90.00
_cell.angle_beta   90.00
_cell.angle_gamma   90.00
#
_symmetry.space_group_name_H-M   'P 1'
#
loop_
_entity.id
_entity.type
_entity.pdbx_description
1 polymer ?
#
loop_
_entity_poly.entity_id
_entity_poly.type
_entity_poly.pdbx_seq_one_letter_code
_entity_poly.pdbx_strand_id
1 'polypeptide(L)'
;RKLQLVQNAAARVIMGASRHSHVTPLLHELHWLPVVFRVRFKILVIVYKALHGLGPDYMRERLLPGSSSQRPVRSHREGLLGLPSASQCRLVTPRMRAFSAGAPALWNELPV
;
A
#
# COMPACT_ATOMS: atom_id res chain seq x y z
N ARG A 1 -6.16 13.60 6.27
CA ARG A 1 -5.80 14.54 7.37
C ARG A 1 -6.66 14.34 8.62
N LYS A 2 -8.01 14.32 8.53
CA LYS A 2 -8.90 14.12 9.70
C LYS A 2 -8.56 12.88 10.54
N LEU A 3 -8.38 11.71 9.92
CA LEU A 3 -8.05 10.47 10.63
C LEU A 3 -6.70 10.51 11.38
N GLN A 4 -5.68 11.18 10.83
CA GLN A 4 -4.40 11.31 11.51
C GLN A 4 -4.53 12.15 12.79
N LEU A 5 -5.34 13.20 12.76
CA LEU A 5 -5.61 14.02 13.94
C LEU A 5 -6.30 13.21 15.04
N VAL A 6 -7.27 12.37 14.67
CA VAL A 6 -7.94 11.46 15.61
C VAL A 6 -6.94 10.45 16.19
N GLN A 7 -6.10 9.83 15.38
CA GLN A 7 -5.05 8.92 15.87
C GLN A 7 -4.08 9.63 16.82
N ASN A 8 -3.63 10.84 16.47
CA ASN A 8 -2.71 11.62 17.29
C ASN A 8 -3.35 12.01 18.64
N ALA A 9 -4.62 12.40 18.63
CA ALA A 9 -5.36 12.70 19.85
C ALA A 9 -5.52 11.45 20.73
N ALA A 10 -5.89 10.31 20.13
CA ALA A 10 -6.01 9.04 20.84
C ALA A 10 -4.67 8.61 21.48
N ALA A 11 -3.56 8.73 20.75
CA ALA A 11 -2.24 8.41 21.28
C ALA A 11 -1.90 9.24 22.53
N ARG A 12 -2.23 10.54 22.53
CA ARG A 12 -2.01 11.40 23.70
C ARG A 12 -2.88 11.03 24.89
N VAL A 13 -4.16 10.73 24.65
CA VAL A 13 -5.09 10.34 25.71
C VAL A 13 -4.63 9.04 26.38
N ILE A 14 -4.23 8.04 25.59
CA ILE A 14 -3.76 6.75 26.10
C ILE A 14 -2.46 6.90 26.89
N MET A 15 -1.53 7.71 26.40
CA MET A 15 -0.23 7.93 27.05
C MET A 15 -0.28 8.99 28.17
N GLY A 16 -1.46 9.56 28.48
CA GLY A 16 -1.59 10.64 29.46
C GLY A 16 -0.77 11.90 29.13
N ALA A 17 -0.43 12.11 27.86
CA ALA A 17 0.49 13.16 27.44
C ALA A 17 -0.22 14.51 27.25
N SER A 18 0.51 15.60 27.51
CA SER A 18 0.03 16.97 27.25
C SER A 18 -0.45 17.16 25.80
N ARG A 19 -1.39 18.07 25.57
CA ARG A 19 -1.92 18.42 24.24
C ARG A 19 -0.83 18.82 23.23
N HIS A 20 0.23 19.45 23.71
CA HIS A 20 1.35 19.95 22.91
C HIS A 20 2.49 18.94 22.78
N SER A 21 2.34 17.74 23.37
CA SER A 21 3.34 16.69 23.25
C SER A 21 3.55 16.29 21.78
N HIS A 22 4.81 16.00 21.47
CA HIS A 22 5.20 15.49 20.17
C HIS A 22 4.63 14.08 19.99
N VAL A 23 3.89 13.85 18.90
CA VAL A 23 3.12 12.62 18.73
C VAL A 23 3.97 11.44 18.24
N THR A 24 5.06 11.70 17.51
CA THR A 24 5.92 10.64 16.95
C THR A 24 6.47 9.66 17.99
N PRO A 25 7.05 10.08 19.14
CA PRO A 25 7.50 9.14 20.16
C PRO A 25 6.34 8.34 20.76
N LEU A 26 5.18 8.97 20.97
CA LEU A 26 3.98 8.28 21.49
C LEU A 26 3.49 7.20 20.53
N LEU A 27 3.46 7.49 19.23
CA LEU A 27 3.11 6.50 18.21
C LEU A 27 4.13 5.35 18.17
N HIS A 28 5.41 5.64 18.36
CA HIS A 28 6.45 4.61 18.42
C HIS A 28 6.29 3.70 19.65
N GLU A 29 6.11 4.27 20.84
CA GLU A 29 5.86 3.52 22.08
C GLU A 29 4.59 2.66 21.99
N LEU A 30 3.53 3.19 21.38
CA LEU A 30 2.30 2.45 21.12
C LEU A 30 2.41 1.44 19.98
N HIS A 31 3.54 1.39 19.27
CA HIS A 31 3.73 0.59 18.06
C HIS A 31 2.69 0.90 16.96
N TRP A 32 2.23 2.14 16.89
CA TRP A 32 1.22 2.60 15.94
C TRP A 32 1.86 3.26 14.73
N LEU A 33 1.61 2.71 13.54
CA LEU A 33 1.96 3.40 12.30
C LEU A 33 1.05 4.63 12.08
N PRO A 34 1.61 5.76 11.59
CA PRO A 34 0.80 6.83 11.02
C PRO A 34 -0.18 6.31 9.97
N VAL A 35 -1.37 6.92 9.87
CA VAL A 35 -2.49 6.43 9.05
C VAL A 35 -2.07 6.16 7.60
N VAL A 36 -1.25 7.03 7.01
CA VAL A 36 -0.77 6.84 5.62
C VAL A 36 0.02 5.55 5.47
N PHE A 37 0.94 5.26 6.40
CA PHE A 37 1.73 4.03 6.37
C PHE A 37 0.86 2.81 6.68
N ARG A 38 -0.14 2.93 7.55
CA ARG A 38 -1.09 1.85 7.80
C ARG A 38 -1.90 1.48 6.56
N VAL A 39 -2.30 2.47 5.76
CA VAL A 39 -2.98 2.26 4.47
C VAL A 39 -2.05 1.53 3.50
N ARG A 40 -0.81 2.02 3.33
CA ARG A 40 0.19 1.37 2.46
C ARG A 40 0.48 -0.07 2.88
N PHE A 41 0.73 -0.29 4.17
CA PHE A 41 0.95 -1.62 4.73
C PHE A 41 -0.20 -2.57 4.44
N LYS A 42 -1.45 -2.14 4.64
CA LYS A 42 -2.63 -2.97 4.31
C LYS A 42 -2.70 -3.31 2.83
N ILE A 43 -2.42 -2.36 1.94
CA ILE A 43 -2.39 -2.62 0.49
C ILE A 43 -1.32 -3.68 0.17
N LEU A 44 -0.11 -3.53 0.70
CA LEU A 44 0.99 -4.48 0.49
C LEU A 44 0.65 -5.88 1.00
N VAL A 45 0.04 -5.99 2.17
CA VAL A 45 -0.41 -7.29 2.72
C VAL A 45 -1.47 -7.93 1.81
N ILE A 46 -2.40 -7.14 1.26
CA ILE A 46 -3.40 -7.64 0.32
C ILE A 46 -2.74 -8.13 -0.97
N VAL A 47 -1.77 -7.37 -1.52
CA VAL A 47 -0.99 -7.78 -2.70
C VAL A 47 -0.27 -9.09 -2.42
N TYR A 48 0.48 -9.18 -1.32
CA TYR A 48 1.18 -10.39 -0.91
C TYR A 48 0.23 -11.59 -0.86
N LYS A 49 -0.93 -11.45 -0.18
CA LYS A 49 -1.94 -12.51 -0.08
C LYS A 49 -2.50 -12.91 -1.45
N ALA A 50 -2.78 -11.95 -2.33
CA ALA A 50 -3.28 -12.23 -3.68
C ALA A 50 -2.25 -13.00 -4.53
N LEU A 51 -0.96 -12.65 -4.42
CA LEU A 51 0.11 -13.35 -5.13
C LEU A 51 0.32 -14.79 -4.62
N HIS A 52 0.17 -15.01 -3.31
CA HIS A 52 0.33 -16.33 -2.69
C HIS A 52 -0.96 -17.17 -2.65
N GLY A 53 -2.05 -16.71 -3.29
CA GLY A 53 -3.33 -17.43 -3.34
C GLY A 53 -4.08 -17.54 -2.02
N LEU A 54 -3.77 -16.65 -1.08
CA LEU A 54 -4.50 -16.48 0.18
C LEU A 54 -5.64 -15.45 0.07
N GLY A 55 -5.83 -14.86 -1.11
CA GLY A 55 -6.88 -13.89 -1.40
C GLY A 55 -7.74 -14.31 -2.60
N PRO A 56 -8.85 -13.60 -2.88
CA PRO A 56 -9.73 -13.91 -4.00
C PRO A 56 -9.01 -13.82 -5.36
N ASP A 57 -9.35 -14.72 -6.28
CA ASP A 57 -8.70 -14.81 -7.60
C ASP A 57 -8.80 -13.51 -8.42
N TYR A 58 -9.94 -12.81 -8.33
CA TYR A 58 -10.12 -11.52 -9.00
C TYR A 58 -9.10 -10.46 -8.57
N MET A 59 -8.53 -10.56 -7.36
CA MET A 59 -7.48 -9.63 -6.92
C MET A 59 -6.16 -9.93 -7.62
N ARG A 60 -5.82 -11.22 -7.78
CA ARG A 60 -4.64 -11.67 -8.53
C ARG A 60 -4.74 -11.26 -9.99
N GLU A 61 -5.90 -11.48 -10.62
CA GLU A 61 -6.17 -11.09 -12.01
C GLU A 61 -6.00 -9.58 -12.26
N ARG A 62 -6.34 -8.76 -11.27
CA ARG A 62 -6.18 -7.30 -11.34
C ARG A 62 -4.73 -6.83 -11.18
N LEU A 63 -3.86 -7.65 -10.58
CA LEU A 63 -2.43 -7.36 -10.40
C LEU A 63 -1.59 -7.92 -11.56
N LEU A 64 -2.05 -9.02 -12.16
CA LEU A 64 -1.46 -9.68 -13.31
C LEU A 64 -2.45 -9.59 -14.48
N PRO A 65 -2.64 -8.41 -15.10
CA PRO A 65 -3.48 -8.31 -16.29
C PRO A 65 -2.98 -9.35 -17.30
N GLY A 66 -3.89 -10.21 -17.78
CA GLY A 66 -3.66 -11.45 -18.55
C GLY A 66 -3.01 -11.26 -19.94
N SER A 67 -2.01 -10.41 -20.03
CA SER A 67 -1.24 -10.07 -21.22
C SER A 67 0.26 -10.04 -20.89
N SER A 68 0.71 -10.70 -19.83
CA SER A 68 2.11 -11.12 -19.76
C SER A 68 2.27 -12.32 -20.69
N SER A 69 2.60 -12.00 -21.94
CA SER A 69 3.31 -12.89 -22.87
C SER A 69 4.07 -13.98 -22.12
N GLN A 70 3.93 -15.23 -22.56
CA GLN A 70 4.57 -16.46 -22.04
C GLN A 70 6.12 -16.44 -22.10
N ARG A 71 6.75 -15.27 -22.10
CA ARG A 71 8.20 -15.09 -22.11
C ARG A 71 8.65 -14.59 -20.73
N PRO A 72 9.59 -15.28 -20.07
CA PRO A 72 10.17 -14.78 -18.82
C PRO A 72 10.99 -13.52 -19.12
N VAL A 73 10.40 -12.35 -18.88
CA VAL A 73 11.10 -11.07 -18.90
C VAL A 73 11.89 -10.95 -17.59
N ARG A 74 13.07 -10.32 -17.61
CA ARG A 74 13.96 -10.19 -16.44
C ARG A 74 13.27 -9.65 -15.17
N SER A 75 12.25 -8.81 -15.31
CA SER A 75 11.41 -8.28 -14.21
C SER A 75 10.68 -9.37 -13.40
N HIS A 76 10.42 -10.53 -14.00
CA HIS A 76 9.76 -11.66 -13.35
C HIS A 76 10.70 -12.41 -12.38
N ARG A 77 12.03 -12.26 -12.54
CA ARG A 77 13.02 -12.80 -11.59
C ARG A 77 13.16 -11.93 -10.33
N GLU A 78 12.71 -10.69 -10.38
CA GLU A 78 12.81 -9.71 -9.28
C GLU A 78 11.48 -9.56 -8.50
N GLY A 79 10.42 -10.31 -8.85
CA GLY A 79 9.13 -10.25 -8.15
C GLY A 79 8.32 -8.96 -8.40
N LEU A 80 8.66 -8.20 -9.45
CA LEU A 80 8.03 -6.92 -9.78
C LEU A 80 6.70 -7.13 -10.52
N LEU A 81 5.70 -6.33 -10.16
CA LEU A 81 4.38 -6.36 -10.79
C LEU A 81 4.32 -5.46 -12.03
N GLY A 82 3.65 -5.95 -13.06
CA GLY A 82 3.42 -5.20 -14.30
C GLY A 82 2.53 -3.99 -14.04
N LEU A 83 3.03 -2.79 -14.30
CA LEU A 83 2.22 -1.57 -14.26
C LEU A 83 1.30 -1.52 -15.47
N PRO A 84 0.03 -1.06 -15.31
CA PRO A 84 -0.85 -0.83 -16.44
C PRO A 84 -0.22 0.19 -17.41
N SER A 85 -0.46 0.01 -18.71
CA SER A 85 0.14 0.85 -19.77
C SER A 85 -0.10 2.33 -19.53
N ALA A 86 0.83 3.21 -19.93
CA ALA A 86 0.68 4.67 -19.79
C ALA A 86 -0.62 5.20 -20.42
N SER A 87 -1.13 4.52 -21.47
CA SER A 87 -2.43 4.82 -22.07
C SER A 87 -3.61 4.58 -21.13
N GLN A 88 -3.49 3.60 -20.24
CA GLN A 88 -4.42 3.34 -19.15
C GLN A 88 -4.19 4.34 -17.99
N CYS A 89 -2.97 4.76 -17.71
CA CYS A 89 -2.71 5.72 -16.64
C CYS A 89 -3.06 7.18 -16.96
N ARG A 90 -3.57 7.49 -18.17
CA ARG A 90 -3.89 8.87 -18.64
C ARG A 90 -4.94 9.68 -17.84
N LEU A 91 -5.67 9.08 -16.90
CA LEU A 91 -6.55 9.81 -15.98
C LEU A 91 -5.81 10.09 -14.67
N VAL A 92 -5.19 11.27 -14.62
CA VAL A 92 -4.09 11.68 -13.71
C VAL A 92 -4.40 11.64 -12.20
N THR A 93 -5.63 11.42 -11.74
CA THR A 93 -5.91 11.55 -10.29
C THR A 93 -6.76 10.42 -9.65
N PRO A 94 -7.88 9.94 -10.23
CA PRO A 94 -8.67 8.89 -9.58
C PRO A 94 -8.10 7.50 -9.85
N ARG A 95 -7.60 7.24 -11.06
CA ARG A 95 -7.27 5.88 -11.49
C ARG A 95 -5.95 5.36 -10.95
N MET A 96 -5.01 6.24 -10.61
CA MET A 96 -3.80 5.86 -9.85
C MET A 96 -4.10 5.40 -8.42
N ARG A 97 -5.27 5.75 -7.87
CA ARG A 97 -5.74 5.22 -6.58
C ARG A 97 -6.48 3.88 -6.71
N ALA A 98 -6.71 3.40 -7.94
CA ALA A 98 -7.30 2.09 -8.16
C ALA A 98 -6.31 1.00 -7.73
N PHE A 99 -6.84 -0.09 -7.18
CA PHE A 99 -6.02 -1.22 -6.72
C PHE A 99 -5.10 -1.77 -7.83
N SER A 100 -5.61 -1.90 -9.06
CA SER A 100 -4.87 -2.40 -10.22
C SER A 100 -3.72 -1.50 -10.71
N ALA A 101 -3.61 -0.26 -10.22
CA ALA A 101 -2.58 0.69 -10.63
C ALA A 101 -1.69 1.11 -9.45
N GLY A 102 -2.29 1.51 -8.34
CA GLY A 102 -1.56 1.97 -7.16
C GLY A 102 -0.90 0.86 -6.35
N ALA A 103 -1.49 -0.35 -6.33
CA ALA A 103 -0.92 -1.45 -5.56
C ALA A 103 0.36 -2.03 -6.18
N PRO A 104 0.45 -2.24 -7.51
CA PRO A 104 1.70 -2.58 -8.19
C PRO A 104 2.81 -1.54 -7.98
N ALA A 105 2.49 -0.25 -8.05
CA ALA A 105 3.46 0.82 -7.83
C ALA A 105 4.06 0.76 -6.42
N LEU A 106 3.21 0.66 -5.38
CA LEU A 106 3.66 0.54 -3.99
C LEU A 106 4.46 -0.74 -3.74
N TRP A 107 4.11 -1.84 -4.40
CA TRP A 107 4.84 -3.10 -4.30
C TRP A 107 6.25 -3.00 -4.88
N ASN A 108 6.39 -2.35 -6.04
CA ASN A 108 7.67 -2.17 -6.70
C ASN A 108 8.58 -1.13 -6.01
N GLU A 109 8.04 -0.30 -5.09
CA GLU A 109 8.81 0.62 -4.24
C GLU A 109 9.46 -0.07 -3.04
N LEU A 110 9.17 -1.35 -2.78
CA LEU A 110 9.77 -2.08 -1.67
C LEU A 110 11.29 -2.28 -1.90
N PRO A 111 12.12 -2.13 -0.86
CA PRO A 111 13.53 -2.49 -0.96
C PRO A 111 13.65 -4.00 -1.23
N VAL A 112 14.44 -4.34 -2.25
CA VAL A 112 14.89 -5.70 -2.57
C VAL A 112 16.00 -6.16 -1.65
#